data_AF-A0A137ZZI0-F1
#
_entry.id   AF-A0A137ZZI0-F1
#
_cell.length_a   1.000
_cell.length_b   1.000
_cell.length_c   1.000
_cell.angle_alpha   90.00
_cell.angle_beta   90.00
_cell.angle_gamma   90.00
#
_symmetry.space_group_name_H-M   'P 1'
#
loop_
_entity.id
_entity.type
_entity.pdbx_description
1 polymer ?
#
loop_
_entity_poly.entity_id
_entity_poly.type
_entity_poly.pdbx_seq_one_letter_code
_entity_poly.pdbx_strand_id
1 'polypeptide(L)'
;MAIIATVAAATLGFTACTAGEADGTPAGSATTDVTALVQSALSTARAVESVHFVLTTSGSLERQQVISARGDLVVRPKTSAKGTAVVRANGDADAQFVLVDDTMYADIGGKGFVAHRAGTAFYDVGALFDPKDGIPDILEHLGSAAIAGDEQIDGTATTRVTGTAKASDLAELAGIRAAYGRDSAPAPTTIWIQKSAPHHVIRISGAPRTNTEVRVDLSGWGVRPDIAAPTTRAVPSGPTSPPPGATAKPAK
;
A
#
# COMPACT_ATOMS: atom_id res chain seq x y z
N MET A 1 38.07 -20.91 -70.19
CA MET A 1 37.09 -21.86 -69.64
C MET A 1 36.18 -21.06 -68.72
N ALA A 2 35.01 -20.63 -69.20
CA ALA A 2 33.71 -21.32 -69.03
C ALA A 2 33.29 -21.28 -67.53
N ILE A 3 32.14 -20.76 -67.06
CA ILE A 3 30.73 -20.70 -67.53
C ILE A 3 30.05 -19.57 -66.68
N ILE A 4 29.46 -18.50 -67.24
CA ILE A 4 28.03 -18.19 -67.48
C ILE A 4 27.07 -18.34 -66.27
N ALA A 5 26.40 -17.23 -65.86
CA ALA A 5 24.92 -17.09 -65.71
C ALA A 5 24.57 -15.75 -65.00
N THR A 6 24.08 -14.69 -65.68
CA THR A 6 22.65 -14.28 -65.91
C THR A 6 21.74 -14.31 -64.67
N VAL A 7 20.81 -13.40 -64.36
CA VAL A 7 20.22 -12.15 -64.91
C VAL A 7 19.25 -11.63 -63.83
N ALA A 8 19.06 -10.31 -63.69
CA ALA A 8 17.73 -9.64 -63.67
C ALA A 8 17.83 -8.18 -63.19
N ALA A 9 17.45 -7.27 -64.09
CA ALA A 9 17.32 -5.83 -63.89
C ALA A 9 15.89 -5.45 -63.49
N ALA A 10 15.68 -4.29 -62.85
CA ALA A 10 14.76 -3.25 -63.32
C ALA A 10 14.82 -1.98 -62.44
N THR A 11 14.49 -0.87 -63.07
CA THR A 11 14.77 0.54 -62.75
C THR A 11 13.65 1.29 -62.02
N LEU A 12 14.07 2.30 -61.23
CA LEU A 12 13.57 3.68 -61.05
C LEU A 12 12.06 3.99 -60.95
N GLY A 13 11.72 4.83 -59.97
CA GLY A 13 10.53 5.69 -60.01
C GLY A 13 10.53 6.73 -58.88
N PHE A 14 10.88 7.98 -59.22
CA PHE A 14 10.57 9.17 -58.42
C PHE A 14 9.10 9.56 -58.68
N THR A 15 8.31 9.74 -57.63
CA THR A 15 7.07 10.54 -57.67
C THR A 15 6.99 11.39 -56.42
N ALA A 16 7.18 12.69 -56.60
CA ALA A 16 6.64 13.72 -55.73
C ALA A 16 5.13 13.84 -55.98
N CYS A 17 4.33 14.02 -54.94
CA CYS A 17 3.09 14.81 -54.97
C CYS A 17 2.60 15.08 -53.55
N THR A 18 2.22 16.34 -53.34
CA THR A 18 1.70 17.00 -52.15
C THR A 18 0.22 16.69 -51.91
N ALA A 19 -0.20 16.70 -50.63
CA ALA A 19 -1.44 17.29 -50.07
C ALA A 19 -2.10 16.39 -49.01
N GLY A 20 -2.56 17.03 -47.93
CA GLY A 20 -3.80 16.62 -47.27
C GLY A 20 -3.68 16.04 -45.86
N GLU A 21 -3.85 16.94 -44.88
CA GLU A 21 -4.66 16.78 -43.67
C GLU A 21 -4.45 15.62 -42.68
N ALA A 22 -3.99 16.03 -41.49
CA ALA A 22 -4.44 15.64 -40.15
C ALA A 22 -5.24 14.34 -40.02
N ASP A 23 -4.58 13.29 -39.53
CA ASP A 23 -5.26 12.18 -38.89
C ASP A 23 -4.95 12.18 -37.38
N GLY A 24 -5.97 12.57 -36.62
CA GLY A 24 -5.99 12.51 -35.18
C GLY A 24 -5.91 11.06 -34.71
N THR A 25 -4.96 10.79 -33.82
CA THR A 25 -4.90 9.55 -33.06
C THR A 25 -6.23 9.33 -32.32
N PRO A 26 -6.84 8.13 -32.36
CA PRO A 26 -8.07 7.87 -31.63
C PRO A 26 -7.79 7.90 -30.13
N ALA A 27 -8.26 8.95 -29.47
CA ALA A 27 -8.20 9.13 -28.01
C ALA A 27 -8.90 7.98 -27.23
N GLY A 28 -9.60 7.06 -27.91
CA GLY A 28 -10.24 5.90 -27.30
C GLY A 28 -9.30 4.75 -26.88
N SER A 29 -8.09 4.66 -27.45
CA SER A 29 -7.18 3.53 -27.16
C SER A 29 -6.46 3.67 -25.82
N ALA A 30 -5.98 4.88 -25.49
CA ALA A 30 -5.23 5.13 -24.26
C ALA A 30 -6.09 5.05 -22.99
N THR A 31 -7.34 5.51 -23.05
CA THR A 31 -8.29 5.42 -21.92
C THR A 31 -8.75 3.99 -21.68
N THR A 32 -8.94 3.20 -22.74
CA THR A 32 -9.29 1.78 -22.62
C THR A 32 -8.12 0.99 -22.02
N ASP A 33 -6.89 1.31 -22.41
CA ASP A 33 -5.67 0.66 -21.91
C ASP A 33 -5.42 0.93 -20.42
N VAL A 34 -5.53 2.18 -19.95
CA VAL A 34 -5.39 2.49 -18.52
C VAL A 34 -6.49 1.84 -17.69
N THR A 35 -7.72 1.78 -18.20
CA THR A 35 -8.84 1.13 -17.50
C THR A 35 -8.58 -0.37 -17.34
N ALA A 36 -8.12 -1.04 -18.41
CA ALA A 36 -7.78 -2.46 -18.36
C ALA A 36 -6.61 -2.75 -17.39
N LEU A 37 -5.58 -1.91 -17.40
CA LEU A 37 -4.43 -2.05 -16.50
C LEU A 37 -4.85 -1.91 -15.03
N VAL A 38 -5.63 -0.88 -14.69
CA VAL A 38 -6.13 -0.65 -13.31
C VAL A 38 -7.05 -1.79 -12.87
N GLN A 39 -7.94 -2.27 -13.75
CA GLN A 39 -8.80 -3.43 -13.44
C GLN A 39 -7.99 -4.72 -13.21
N SER A 40 -6.94 -4.95 -14.00
CA SER A 40 -6.05 -6.09 -13.78
C SER A 40 -5.32 -5.96 -12.44
N ALA A 41 -4.81 -4.79 -12.11
CA ALA A 41 -4.17 -4.53 -10.82
C ALA A 41 -5.14 -4.72 -9.65
N LEU A 42 -6.40 -4.30 -9.79
CA LEU A 42 -7.46 -4.52 -8.81
C LEU A 42 -7.72 -6.01 -8.59
N SER A 43 -7.87 -6.78 -9.67
CA SER A 43 -8.06 -8.23 -9.58
C SER A 43 -6.89 -8.89 -8.84
N THR A 44 -5.67 -8.51 -9.18
CA THR A 44 -4.45 -9.00 -8.53
C THR A 44 -4.36 -8.58 -7.07
N ALA A 45 -4.68 -7.32 -6.74
CA ALA A 45 -4.69 -6.81 -5.37
C ALA A 45 -5.70 -7.57 -4.50
N ARG A 46 -6.90 -7.83 -5.02
CA ARG A 46 -7.90 -8.69 -4.35
C ARG A 46 -7.40 -10.13 -4.19
N ALA A 47 -6.52 -10.61 -5.08
CA ALA A 47 -5.93 -11.95 -5.07
C ALA A 47 -4.61 -12.09 -4.27
N VAL A 48 -4.11 -11.03 -3.63
CA VAL A 48 -2.92 -11.08 -2.75
C VAL A 48 -3.09 -11.99 -1.54
N GLU A 49 -2.20 -12.97 -1.40
CA GLU A 49 -2.14 -13.83 -0.21
C GLU A 49 -1.16 -13.31 0.85
N SER A 50 -0.03 -12.79 0.40
CA SER A 50 1.03 -12.24 1.25
C SER A 50 1.90 -11.25 0.48
N VAL A 51 2.51 -10.31 1.20
CA VAL A 51 3.29 -9.19 0.65
C VAL A 51 4.24 -8.62 1.72
N HIS A 52 5.38 -8.10 1.27
CA HIS A 52 6.22 -7.21 2.05
C HIS A 52 5.84 -5.76 1.77
N PHE A 53 5.62 -4.96 2.82
CA PHE A 53 5.22 -3.56 2.68
C PHE A 53 6.22 -2.63 3.35
N VAL A 54 6.33 -1.41 2.80
CA VAL A 54 7.00 -0.26 3.43
C VAL A 54 6.05 0.94 3.31
N LEU A 55 5.47 1.33 4.42
CA LEU A 55 4.69 2.55 4.60
C LEU A 55 5.63 3.68 5.05
N THR A 56 5.55 4.80 4.35
CA THR A 56 6.17 6.06 4.77
C THR A 56 5.17 7.19 4.66
N THR A 57 5.33 8.16 5.53
CA THR A 57 4.52 9.37 5.53
C THR A 57 5.41 10.60 5.67
N SER A 58 4.97 11.72 5.13
CA SER A 58 5.67 13.00 5.28
C SER A 58 4.70 14.16 5.44
N GLY A 59 5.22 15.27 5.96
CA GLY A 59 4.42 16.43 6.32
C GLY A 59 3.70 16.26 7.67
N SER A 60 2.75 17.16 7.94
CA SER A 60 1.96 17.16 9.18
C SER A 60 0.59 16.55 8.94
N LEU A 61 0.43 15.26 9.25
CA LEU A 61 -0.85 14.57 9.24
C LEU A 61 -1.45 14.60 10.66
N GLU A 62 -2.63 15.20 10.81
CA GLU A 62 -3.34 15.22 12.09
C GLU A 62 -3.69 13.81 12.55
N ARG A 63 -3.63 13.55 13.86
CA ARG A 63 -3.91 12.24 14.49
C ARG A 63 -3.00 11.10 14.01
N GLN A 64 -1.92 11.41 13.33
CA GLN A 64 -0.92 10.43 12.93
C GLN A 64 -0.20 9.84 14.14
N GLN A 65 -0.25 8.52 14.25
CA GLN A 65 0.48 7.75 15.26
C GLN A 65 1.62 6.91 14.67
N VAL A 66 1.55 6.58 13.38
CA VAL A 66 2.59 5.85 12.64
C VAL A 66 3.23 6.79 11.62
N ILE A 67 4.55 6.92 11.69
CA ILE A 67 5.36 7.76 10.77
C ILE A 67 5.88 6.90 9.62
N SER A 68 6.38 5.72 9.96
CA SER A 68 6.75 4.69 9.00
C SER A 68 6.50 3.32 9.57
N ALA A 69 6.26 2.34 8.71
CA ALA A 69 6.17 0.94 9.08
C ALA A 69 6.70 0.08 7.94
N ARG A 70 7.35 -1.02 8.26
CA ARG A 70 7.78 -2.01 7.28
C ARG A 70 7.67 -3.40 7.86
N GLY A 71 7.31 -4.36 7.03
CA GLY A 71 7.14 -5.73 7.48
C GLY A 71 6.49 -6.62 6.46
N ASP A 72 6.22 -7.84 6.89
CA ASP A 72 5.53 -8.83 6.09
C ASP A 72 4.08 -8.92 6.56
N LEU A 73 3.17 -9.00 5.60
CA LEU A 73 1.73 -9.13 5.80
C LEU A 73 1.24 -10.38 5.07
N VAL A 74 0.65 -11.29 5.82
CA VAL A 74 -0.20 -12.36 5.29
C VAL A 74 -1.63 -11.84 5.31
N VAL A 75 -2.25 -11.74 4.14
CA VAL A 75 -3.62 -11.26 3.95
C VAL A 75 -4.62 -12.42 4.06
N ARG A 76 -4.23 -13.61 3.59
CA ARG A 76 -5.09 -14.81 3.57
C ARG A 76 -4.34 -16.09 3.93
N PRO A 77 -5.04 -17.10 4.48
CA PRO A 77 -6.49 -17.11 4.79
C PRO A 77 -6.86 -16.34 6.06
N LYS A 78 -5.88 -16.06 6.92
CA LYS A 78 -6.04 -15.27 8.14
C LYS A 78 -4.99 -14.18 8.18
N THR A 79 -5.42 -12.97 8.49
CA THR A 79 -4.52 -11.82 8.57
C THR A 79 -3.51 -12.01 9.68
N SER A 80 -2.22 -11.92 9.33
CA SER A 80 -1.13 -11.83 10.29
C SER A 80 -0.02 -10.98 9.73
N ALA A 81 0.73 -10.32 10.60
CA ALA A 81 1.81 -9.43 10.17
C ALA A 81 2.92 -9.37 11.20
N LYS A 82 4.14 -9.06 10.77
CA LYS A 82 5.24 -8.74 11.66
C LYS A 82 6.16 -7.72 11.04
N GLY A 83 6.74 -6.87 11.86
CA GLY A 83 7.65 -5.86 11.35
C GLY A 83 8.09 -4.84 12.37
N THR A 84 8.56 -3.71 11.86
CA THR A 84 9.04 -2.57 12.63
C THR A 84 8.34 -1.30 12.19
N ALA A 85 8.16 -0.35 13.11
CA ALA A 85 7.57 0.94 12.83
C ALA A 85 8.30 2.05 13.59
N VAL A 86 8.12 3.28 13.13
CA VAL A 86 8.39 4.48 13.93
C VAL A 86 7.03 5.07 14.30
N VAL A 87 6.78 5.18 15.59
CA VAL A 87 5.49 5.63 16.14
C VAL A 87 5.66 6.88 16.99
N ARG A 88 4.58 7.66 17.13
CA ARG A 88 4.55 8.85 17.98
C ARG A 88 4.03 8.46 19.39
N ALA A 89 4.94 8.36 20.34
CA ALA A 89 4.69 8.01 21.74
C ALA A 89 5.50 8.92 22.70
N ASN A 90 4.99 10.13 22.99
CA ASN A 90 5.71 11.19 23.72
C ASN A 90 7.05 11.59 23.05
N GLY A 91 7.03 11.65 21.71
CA GLY A 91 8.21 11.72 20.85
C GLY A 91 8.18 10.58 19.83
N ASP A 92 9.10 10.57 18.89
CA ASP A 92 9.22 9.49 17.92
C ASP A 92 9.99 8.32 18.56
N ALA A 93 9.48 7.11 18.41
CA ALA A 93 10.06 5.90 19.00
C ALA A 93 10.01 4.74 18.00
N ASP A 94 11.08 3.95 17.96
CA ASP A 94 11.07 2.67 17.26
C ASP A 94 10.12 1.70 17.95
N ALA A 95 9.41 0.92 17.16
CA ALA A 95 8.53 -0.12 17.62
C ALA A 95 8.72 -1.42 16.81
N GLN A 96 8.57 -2.56 17.48
CA GLN A 96 8.32 -3.84 16.82
C GLN A 96 6.85 -4.18 16.96
N PHE A 97 6.27 -4.82 15.95
CA PHE A 97 4.89 -5.27 16.01
C PHE A 97 4.72 -6.69 15.48
N VAL A 98 3.73 -7.38 16.04
CA VAL A 98 3.23 -8.67 15.56
C VAL A 98 1.71 -8.64 15.62
N LEU A 99 1.04 -8.92 14.52
CA LEU A 99 -0.39 -9.16 14.44
C LEU A 99 -0.61 -10.66 14.21
N VAL A 100 -1.29 -11.32 15.14
CA VAL A 100 -1.71 -12.71 15.01
C VAL A 100 -2.99 -12.90 15.82
N ASP A 101 -3.90 -13.73 15.33
CA ASP A 101 -5.16 -14.04 16.02
C ASP A 101 -5.93 -12.79 16.50
N ASP A 102 -6.05 -11.79 15.62
CA ASP A 102 -6.74 -10.52 15.88
C ASP A 102 -6.21 -9.79 17.14
N THR A 103 -4.93 -10.03 17.46
CA THR A 103 -4.22 -9.38 18.56
C THR A 103 -2.96 -8.72 18.02
N MET A 104 -2.86 -7.41 18.22
CA MET A 104 -1.68 -6.62 17.91
C MET A 104 -0.77 -6.56 19.13
N TYR A 105 0.41 -7.13 19.01
CA TYR A 105 1.48 -7.01 19.99
C TYR A 105 2.41 -5.91 19.53
N ALA A 106 2.71 -4.95 20.41
CA ALA A 106 3.65 -3.86 20.11
C ALA A 106 4.69 -3.74 21.23
N ASP A 107 5.96 -3.70 20.85
CA ASP A 107 7.07 -3.31 21.72
C ASP A 107 7.55 -1.92 21.30
N ILE A 108 7.20 -0.89 22.07
CA ILE A 108 7.54 0.51 21.77
C ILE A 108 8.75 0.92 22.62
N GLY A 109 9.84 1.28 21.95
CA GLY A 109 11.09 1.70 22.58
C GLY A 109 11.83 0.58 23.32
N GLY A 110 11.60 -0.69 22.96
CA GLY A 110 12.29 -1.84 23.56
C GLY A 110 11.90 -2.11 25.02
N LYS A 111 10.65 -1.83 25.38
CA LYS A 111 10.10 -2.01 26.74
C LYS A 111 9.40 -3.37 26.93
N GLY A 112 9.34 -4.17 25.88
CA GLY A 112 8.67 -5.47 25.81
C GLY A 112 7.28 -5.38 25.17
N PHE A 113 6.82 -6.49 24.63
CA PHE A 113 5.53 -6.58 23.93
C PHE A 113 4.34 -6.40 24.88
N VAL A 114 3.45 -5.49 24.50
CA VAL A 114 2.12 -5.28 25.07
C VAL A 114 1.07 -5.72 24.05
N ALA A 115 0.04 -6.44 24.52
CA ALA A 115 -1.06 -6.91 23.69
C ALA A 115 -2.19 -5.88 23.62
N HIS A 116 -2.66 -5.60 22.41
CA HIS A 116 -3.80 -4.76 22.08
C HIS A 116 -4.78 -5.58 21.25
N ARG A 117 -6.08 -5.52 21.56
CA ARG A 117 -7.09 -6.18 20.71
C ARG A 117 -7.13 -5.50 19.34
N ALA A 118 -7.32 -6.25 18.26
CA ALA A 118 -7.58 -5.69 16.94
C ALA A 118 -8.72 -4.63 17.00
N GLY A 119 -8.56 -3.56 16.24
CA GLY A 119 -9.46 -2.39 16.28
C GLY A 119 -9.24 -1.41 17.44
N THR A 120 -8.51 -1.81 18.50
CA THR A 120 -8.02 -0.88 19.55
C THR A 120 -6.57 -0.47 19.34
N ALA A 121 -5.87 -1.17 18.44
CA ALA A 121 -4.52 -0.85 18.04
C ALA A 121 -4.49 0.48 17.27
N PHE A 122 -3.39 1.20 17.45
CA PHE A 122 -3.11 2.49 16.81
C PHE A 122 -2.99 2.39 15.28
N TYR A 123 -2.73 1.18 14.77
CA TYR A 123 -2.66 0.88 13.35
C TYR A 123 -3.17 -0.54 13.08
N ASP A 124 -3.90 -0.69 11.98
CA ASP A 124 -4.40 -1.95 11.47
C ASP A 124 -3.77 -2.21 10.11
N VAL A 125 -2.62 -2.90 10.12
CA VAL A 125 -1.86 -3.23 8.90
C VAL A 125 -2.65 -4.13 7.94
N GLY A 126 -3.63 -4.89 8.45
CA GLY A 126 -4.54 -5.67 7.61
C GLY A 126 -5.38 -4.80 6.68
N ALA A 127 -5.64 -3.55 7.07
CA ALA A 127 -6.44 -2.61 6.29
C ALA A 127 -5.83 -2.27 4.93
N LEU A 128 -4.50 -2.44 4.74
CA LEU A 128 -3.85 -2.18 3.45
C LEU A 128 -4.48 -2.97 2.28
N PHE A 129 -4.96 -4.18 2.56
CA PHE A 129 -5.64 -5.04 1.59
C PHE A 129 -7.09 -5.33 1.97
N ASP A 130 -7.69 -4.50 2.85
CA ASP A 130 -9.13 -4.55 3.06
C ASP A 130 -9.85 -4.21 1.74
N PRO A 131 -10.88 -4.98 1.33
CA PRO A 131 -11.57 -4.71 0.07
C PRO A 131 -12.33 -3.38 -0.01
N LYS A 132 -12.63 -2.74 1.13
CA LYS A 132 -13.49 -1.54 1.24
C LYS A 132 -12.72 -0.30 1.71
N ASP A 133 -11.65 -0.50 2.45
CA ASP A 133 -10.90 0.59 3.10
C ASP A 133 -9.39 0.57 2.71
N GLY A 134 -9.00 -0.29 1.76
CA GLY A 134 -7.60 -0.53 1.38
C GLY A 134 -7.24 -0.17 -0.06
N ILE A 135 -6.07 -0.65 -0.51
CA ILE A 135 -5.59 -0.48 -1.88
C ILE A 135 -6.58 -1.00 -2.94
N PRO A 136 -7.30 -2.13 -2.73
CA PRO A 136 -8.36 -2.54 -3.65
C PRO A 136 -9.46 -1.49 -3.84
N ASP A 137 -9.92 -0.83 -2.76
CA ASP A 137 -10.96 0.19 -2.84
C ASP A 137 -10.46 1.42 -3.63
N ILE A 138 -9.23 1.86 -3.36
CA ILE A 138 -8.59 2.96 -4.09
C ILE A 138 -8.48 2.64 -5.59
N LEU A 139 -8.12 1.41 -5.96
CA LEU A 139 -8.05 1.00 -7.37
C LEU A 139 -9.45 0.93 -8.02
N GLU A 140 -10.46 0.46 -7.29
CA GLU A 140 -11.84 0.37 -7.77
C GLU A 140 -12.50 1.73 -8.00
N HIS A 141 -12.13 2.72 -7.18
CA HIS A 141 -12.70 4.06 -7.20
C HIS A 141 -11.74 5.14 -7.71
N LEU A 142 -10.65 4.75 -8.37
CA LEU A 142 -9.66 5.69 -8.91
C LEU A 142 -10.28 6.61 -9.97
N GLY A 143 -10.34 7.90 -9.65
CA GLY A 143 -10.83 8.95 -10.54
C GLY A 143 -9.77 9.41 -11.53
N SER A 144 -10.20 9.82 -12.72
CA SER A 144 -9.35 10.49 -13.73
C SER A 144 -8.02 9.76 -14.02
N ALA A 145 -8.04 8.43 -14.05
CA ALA A 145 -6.85 7.62 -14.27
C ALA A 145 -6.22 7.90 -15.64
N ALA A 146 -4.89 8.07 -15.67
CA ALA A 146 -4.12 8.29 -16.89
C ALA A 146 -2.72 7.69 -16.78
N ILE A 147 -2.21 7.11 -17.88
CA ILE A 147 -0.82 6.66 -17.96
C ILE A 147 0.09 7.88 -18.06
N ALA A 148 1.02 7.99 -17.12
CA ALA A 148 2.01 9.07 -17.02
C ALA A 148 3.41 8.64 -17.50
N GLY A 149 3.56 7.39 -17.97
CA GLY A 149 4.80 6.83 -18.51
C GLY A 149 5.21 5.53 -17.82
N ASP A 150 6.41 5.06 -18.13
CA ASP A 150 7.00 3.88 -17.51
C ASP A 150 8.16 4.28 -16.58
N GLU A 151 8.36 3.53 -15.51
CA GLU A 151 9.38 3.79 -14.50
C GLU A 151 9.92 2.48 -13.91
N GLN A 152 11.19 2.48 -13.49
CA GLN A 152 11.79 1.38 -12.74
C GLN A 152 11.72 1.69 -11.24
N ILE A 153 11.04 0.84 -10.46
CA ILE A 153 10.99 0.92 -9.00
C ILE A 153 11.74 -0.29 -8.45
N ASP A 154 12.90 -0.06 -7.84
CA ASP A 154 13.75 -1.09 -7.23
C ASP A 154 14.03 -2.29 -8.16
N GLY A 155 14.28 -1.99 -9.44
CA GLY A 155 14.54 -2.99 -10.49
C GLY A 155 13.29 -3.66 -11.07
N THR A 156 12.09 -3.27 -10.64
CA THR A 156 10.82 -3.72 -11.20
C THR A 156 10.32 -2.73 -12.25
N ALA A 157 10.07 -3.21 -13.47
CA ALA A 157 9.48 -2.40 -14.52
C ALA A 157 8.00 -2.12 -14.22
N THR A 158 7.63 -0.84 -14.16
CA THR A 158 6.28 -0.40 -13.83
C THR A 158 5.73 0.58 -14.87
N THR A 159 4.42 0.58 -15.04
CA THR A 159 3.68 1.66 -15.67
C THR A 159 3.15 2.57 -14.57
N ARG A 160 3.49 3.86 -14.67
CA ARG A 160 3.06 4.91 -13.74
C ARG A 160 1.70 5.43 -14.17
N VAL A 161 0.72 5.32 -13.27
CA VAL A 161 -0.65 5.78 -13.45
C VAL A 161 -0.95 6.91 -12.47
N THR A 162 -1.40 8.05 -12.97
CA THR A 162 -1.88 9.16 -12.14
C THR A 162 -3.40 9.16 -12.08
N GLY A 163 -3.98 9.65 -10.99
CA GLY A 163 -5.42 9.81 -10.83
C GLY A 163 -5.76 10.57 -9.55
N THR A 164 -6.98 10.39 -9.09
CA THR A 164 -7.48 10.93 -7.82
C THR A 164 -8.16 9.85 -6.99
N ALA A 165 -7.92 9.88 -5.68
CA ALA A 165 -8.59 9.02 -4.69
C ALA A 165 -9.16 9.93 -3.59
N LYS A 166 -10.07 9.44 -2.75
CA LYS A 166 -10.52 10.27 -1.62
C LYS A 166 -9.36 10.45 -0.65
N ALA A 167 -9.23 11.65 -0.08
CA ALA A 167 -8.19 11.93 0.90
C ALA A 167 -8.29 11.01 2.15
N SER A 168 -9.51 10.60 2.52
CA SER A 168 -9.78 9.61 3.57
C SER A 168 -9.10 8.28 3.29
N ASP A 169 -9.26 7.75 2.07
CA ASP A 169 -8.81 6.41 1.72
C ASP A 169 -7.27 6.36 1.71
N LEU A 170 -6.62 7.42 1.21
CA LEU A 170 -5.17 7.59 1.30
C LEU A 170 -4.66 7.67 2.75
N ALA A 171 -5.40 8.34 3.62
CA ALA A 171 -5.05 8.49 5.03
C ALA A 171 -5.23 7.19 5.81
N GLU A 172 -6.20 6.38 5.42
CA GLU A 172 -6.49 5.08 6.00
C GLU A 172 -5.33 4.09 5.79
N LEU A 173 -4.61 4.17 4.65
CA LEU A 173 -3.38 3.40 4.44
C LEU A 173 -2.32 3.66 5.54
N ALA A 174 -2.30 4.88 6.10
CA ALA A 174 -1.44 5.29 7.20
C ALA A 174 -2.09 5.16 8.60
N GLY A 175 -3.27 4.55 8.69
CA GLY A 175 -3.99 4.34 9.96
C GLY A 175 -4.85 5.51 10.43
N ILE A 176 -5.08 6.52 9.59
CA ILE A 176 -5.69 7.78 9.99
C ILE A 176 -7.19 7.81 9.64
N ARG A 177 -7.95 6.84 10.18
CA ARG A 177 -9.35 6.52 9.80
C ARG A 177 -10.40 7.63 9.97
N ALA A 178 -10.15 8.63 10.80
CA ALA A 178 -11.16 9.65 11.14
C ALA A 178 -10.74 11.09 10.81
N ALA A 179 -9.60 11.30 10.16
CA ALA A 179 -9.06 12.66 10.01
C ALA A 179 -9.81 13.52 8.98
N TYR A 180 -10.41 12.91 7.95
CA TYR A 180 -10.92 13.66 6.79
C TYR A 180 -12.43 13.52 6.55
N GLY A 181 -13.12 12.70 7.35
CA GLY A 181 -14.55 12.42 7.19
C GLY A 181 -14.86 11.58 5.94
N ARG A 182 -16.10 11.04 5.85
CA ARG A 182 -16.55 10.18 4.74
C ARG A 182 -16.61 10.90 3.39
N ASP A 183 -16.79 12.23 3.39
CA ASP A 183 -16.95 13.08 2.19
C ASP A 183 -15.70 13.92 1.89
N SER A 184 -14.53 13.36 2.16
CA SER A 184 -13.26 14.06 1.94
C SER A 184 -13.05 14.41 0.45
N ALA A 185 -12.43 15.56 0.18
CA ALA A 185 -12.15 15.99 -1.19
C ALA A 185 -11.19 15.01 -1.89
N PRO A 186 -11.31 14.83 -3.22
CA PRO A 186 -10.34 14.04 -3.98
C PRO A 186 -8.93 14.62 -3.86
N ALA A 187 -7.96 13.74 -3.75
CA ALA A 187 -6.54 14.04 -3.62
C ALA A 187 -5.74 13.41 -4.78
N PRO A 188 -4.72 14.10 -5.31
CA PRO A 188 -3.82 13.52 -6.30
C PRO A 188 -3.19 12.22 -5.80
N THR A 189 -3.24 11.20 -6.64
CA THR A 189 -2.70 9.86 -6.35
C THR A 189 -1.91 9.36 -7.55
N THR A 190 -0.80 8.69 -7.29
CA THR A 190 0.01 7.99 -8.30
C THR A 190 0.18 6.54 -7.87
N ILE A 191 0.00 5.62 -8.82
CA ILE A 191 0.12 4.18 -8.64
C ILE A 191 1.11 3.66 -9.68
N TRP A 192 2.07 2.86 -9.24
CA TRP A 192 3.03 2.18 -10.11
C TRP A 192 2.64 0.71 -10.18
N ILE A 193 2.22 0.27 -11.36
CA ILE A 193 1.71 -1.09 -11.60
C ILE A 193 2.76 -1.85 -12.39
N GLN A 194 3.11 -3.07 -11.98
CA GLN A 194 4.05 -3.93 -12.69
C GLN A 194 3.64 -4.08 -14.17
N LYS A 195 4.57 -3.85 -15.10
CA LYS A 195 4.29 -3.91 -16.55
C LYS A 195 3.89 -5.30 -17.01
N SER A 196 4.55 -6.33 -16.46
CA SER A 196 4.22 -7.71 -16.74
C SER A 196 3.12 -8.21 -15.82
N ALA A 197 2.36 -9.20 -16.31
CA ALA A 197 1.48 -9.98 -15.47
C ALA A 197 2.25 -10.50 -14.23
N PRO A 198 1.61 -10.52 -13.05
CA PRO A 198 0.17 -10.33 -12.84
C PRO A 198 -0.24 -8.87 -12.58
N HIS A 199 0.57 -7.86 -12.87
CA HIS A 199 0.21 -6.45 -12.63
C HIS A 199 0.03 -6.09 -11.16
N HIS A 200 0.96 -6.54 -10.30
CA HIS A 200 1.01 -6.09 -8.91
C HIS A 200 1.18 -4.57 -8.81
N VAL A 201 0.54 -3.95 -7.82
CA VAL A 201 0.84 -2.56 -7.43
C VAL A 201 2.17 -2.55 -6.69
N ILE A 202 3.22 -1.95 -7.28
CA ILE A 202 4.55 -1.89 -6.67
C ILE A 202 4.68 -0.69 -5.72
N ARG A 203 4.02 0.42 -6.06
CA ARG A 203 3.95 1.61 -5.21
C ARG A 203 2.60 2.29 -5.36
N ILE A 204 2.09 2.83 -4.27
CA ILE A 204 1.03 3.84 -4.27
C ILE A 204 1.52 5.05 -3.46
N SER A 205 1.33 6.25 -3.97
CA SER A 205 1.61 7.50 -3.27
C SER A 205 0.48 8.49 -3.51
N GLY A 206 0.09 9.22 -2.47
CA GLY A 206 -0.89 10.29 -2.56
C GLY A 206 -0.74 11.30 -1.44
N ALA A 207 -1.43 12.43 -1.58
CA ALA A 207 -1.36 13.55 -0.65
C ALA A 207 -2.73 13.80 0.00
N PRO A 208 -3.06 13.16 1.15
CA PRO A 208 -4.34 13.39 1.84
C PRO A 208 -4.60 14.86 2.16
N ARG A 209 -3.55 15.65 2.33
CA ARG A 209 -3.58 17.12 2.39
C ARG A 209 -2.41 17.73 1.63
N THR A 210 -2.52 19.02 1.31
CA THR A 210 -1.42 19.81 0.77
C THR A 210 -0.17 19.69 1.65
N ASN A 211 1.00 19.53 1.02
CA ASN A 211 2.30 19.35 1.68
C ASN A 211 2.39 18.11 2.59
N THR A 212 1.60 17.06 2.30
CA THR A 212 1.71 15.75 2.96
C THR A 212 1.87 14.65 1.92
N GLU A 213 2.42 13.52 2.33
CA GLU A 213 2.46 12.32 1.51
C GLU A 213 2.15 11.10 2.39
N VAL A 214 1.38 10.18 1.83
CA VAL A 214 1.32 8.79 2.26
C VAL A 214 1.82 7.95 1.09
N ARG A 215 2.85 7.14 1.32
CA ARG A 215 3.43 6.25 0.32
C ARG A 215 3.53 4.84 0.87
N VAL A 216 3.08 3.87 0.09
CA VAL A 216 3.23 2.44 0.37
C VAL A 216 3.96 1.79 -0.79
N ASP A 217 5.10 1.19 -0.49
CA ASP A 217 5.89 0.35 -1.38
C ASP A 217 5.62 -1.13 -1.08
N LEU A 218 5.48 -1.93 -2.13
CA LEU A 218 5.05 -3.33 -2.03
C LEU A 218 5.96 -4.23 -2.86
N SER A 219 6.39 -5.33 -2.24
CA SER A 219 7.29 -6.31 -2.84
C SER A 219 7.08 -7.69 -2.21
N GLY A 220 7.91 -8.69 -2.55
CA GLY A 220 7.90 -9.98 -1.85
C GLY A 220 6.58 -10.75 -1.94
N TRP A 221 5.83 -10.59 -3.03
CA TRP A 221 4.53 -11.22 -3.24
C TRP A 221 4.57 -12.74 -3.08
N GLY A 222 3.61 -13.30 -2.34
CA GLY A 222 3.47 -14.75 -2.17
C GLY A 222 4.46 -15.38 -1.18
N VAL A 223 5.37 -14.59 -0.58
CA VAL A 223 6.26 -15.05 0.48
C VAL A 223 5.45 -15.14 1.79
N ARG A 224 5.31 -16.36 2.32
CA ARG A 224 4.65 -16.63 3.60
C ARG A 224 5.67 -16.81 4.72
N PRO A 225 5.95 -15.78 5.53
CA PRO A 225 6.72 -15.96 6.73
C PRO A 225 5.91 -16.71 7.80
N ASP A 226 6.61 -17.44 8.66
CA ASP A 226 6.03 -17.91 9.92
C ASP A 226 5.89 -16.70 10.87
N ILE A 227 4.68 -16.51 11.40
CA ILE A 227 4.32 -15.40 12.29
C ILE A 227 3.61 -16.00 13.50
N ALA A 228 4.24 -15.89 14.66
CA ALA A 228 3.73 -16.39 15.92
C ALA A 228 3.69 -15.27 16.97
N ALA A 229 2.80 -15.40 17.95
CA ALA A 229 2.69 -14.45 19.04
C ALA A 229 4.02 -14.36 19.81
N PRO A 230 4.51 -13.15 20.12
CA PRO A 230 5.71 -13.00 20.94
C PRO A 230 5.41 -13.38 22.39
N THR A 231 6.44 -13.76 23.14
CA THR A 231 6.35 -13.86 24.60
C THR A 231 6.07 -12.47 25.19
N THR A 232 4.89 -12.28 25.78
CA THR A 232 4.51 -11.03 26.45
C THR A 232 5.13 -10.95 27.85
N ARG A 233 5.57 -9.76 28.26
CA ARG A 233 5.93 -9.52 29.66
C ARG A 233 4.65 -9.61 30.52
N ALA A 234 4.74 -10.24 31.69
CA ALA A 234 3.63 -10.22 32.65
C ALA A 234 3.29 -8.77 33.01
N VAL A 235 2.02 -8.38 32.87
CA VAL A 235 1.51 -7.13 33.44
C VAL A 235 1.68 -7.25 34.96
N PRO A 236 2.36 -6.32 35.65
CA PRO A 236 2.40 -6.33 37.11
C PRO A 236 0.96 -6.32 37.60
N SER A 237 0.57 -7.36 38.33
CA SER A 237 -0.72 -7.36 39.02
C SER A 237 -0.73 -6.13 39.92
N GLY A 238 -1.67 -5.21 39.69
CA GLY A 238 -1.95 -4.13 40.65
C GLY A 238 -2.16 -4.73 42.05
N PRO A 239 -1.98 -3.93 43.13
CA PRO A 239 -1.95 -4.46 44.48
C PRO A 239 -3.17 -5.33 44.74
N THR A 240 -2.91 -6.60 45.05
CA THR A 240 -3.91 -7.61 45.37
C THR A 240 -4.86 -7.04 46.42
N SER A 241 -6.15 -6.92 46.09
CA SER A 241 -7.18 -6.59 47.08
C SER A 241 -7.04 -7.53 48.28
N PRO A 242 -7.10 -7.04 49.51
CA PRO A 242 -6.95 -7.88 50.69
C PRO A 242 -8.09 -8.92 50.74
N PRO A 243 -7.85 -10.09 51.35
CA PRO A 243 -8.84 -11.16 51.38
C PRO A 243 -10.15 -10.69 52.04
N PRO A 244 -11.31 -11.15 51.57
CA PRO A 244 -12.57 -10.88 52.25
C PRO A 244 -12.56 -11.60 53.60
N GLY A 245 -12.41 -10.84 54.69
CA GLY A 245 -12.45 -11.41 56.05
C GLY A 245 -11.69 -10.64 57.14
N ALA A 246 -10.95 -9.58 56.84
CA ALA A 246 -10.34 -8.76 57.90
C ALA A 246 -11.38 -7.82 58.51
N THR A 247 -11.99 -8.25 59.62
CA THR A 247 -12.81 -7.40 60.49
C THR A 247 -12.00 -6.19 60.95
N ALA A 248 -12.52 -5.00 60.66
CA ALA A 248 -11.96 -3.76 61.18
C ALA A 248 -12.02 -3.79 62.71
N LYS A 249 -10.85 -3.72 63.36
CA LYS A 249 -10.74 -3.49 64.80
C LYS A 249 -11.26 -2.07 65.10
N PRO A 250 -12.17 -1.86 66.06
CA PRO A 250 -12.61 -0.51 66.41
C PRO A 250 -11.43 0.25 67.05
N ALA A 251 -11.20 1.46 66.55
CA ALA A 251 -10.26 2.39 67.14
C ALA A 251 -10.74 2.77 68.56
N LYS A 252 -9.80 2.78 69.51
CA LYS A 252 -9.95 3.45 70.81
C LYS A 252 -9.52 4.90 70.67
#